data_AF-A0A9X4LE50-F1
#
_entry.id   AF-A0A9X4LE50-F1
#
_cell.length_a   1.000
_cell.length_b   1.000
_cell.length_c   1.000
_cell.angle_alpha   90.00
_cell.angle_beta   90.00
_cell.angle_gamma   90.00
#
_symmetry.space_group_name_H-M   'P 1'
#
loop_
_entity.id
_entity.type
_entity.pdbx_description
1 polymer ?
#
loop_
_entity_poly.entity_id
_entity_poly.type
_entity_poly.pdbx_seq_one_letter_code
_entity_poly.pdbx_strand_id
1 'polypeptide(L)' 'MDKNKLAKVRDGFRLHGVSVSGWAKANNLSAPLVHRILSGRAKCVRGESHRAAVLLGLKAGKAADPSSFDPSAALR' A
#
# COMPACT_ATOMS: atom_id res chain seq x y z
N MET A 1 7.29 -10.26 -2.48
CA MET A 1 6.19 -9.93 -1.55
C MET A 1 5.52 -11.24 -1.15
N ASP A 2 5.32 -11.47 0.15
CA ASP A 2 4.86 -12.78 0.64
C ASP A 2 3.37 -13.00 0.32
N LYS A 3 3.05 -14.08 -0.41
CA LYS A 3 1.66 -14.42 -0.77
C LYS A 3 0.75 -14.58 0.47
N ASN A 4 1.32 -15.06 1.58
CA ASN A 4 0.60 -15.26 2.83
C ASN A 4 0.15 -13.92 3.47
N LYS A 5 0.94 -12.84 3.32
CA LYS A 5 0.56 -11.51 3.81
C LYS A 5 -0.59 -10.90 2.99
N LEU A 6 -0.57 -11.08 1.67
CA LEU A 6 -1.64 -10.60 0.79
C LEU A 6 -2.99 -11.27 1.10
N ALA A 7 -2.98 -12.57 1.38
CA ALA A 7 -4.17 -13.30 1.82
C ALA A 7 -4.71 -12.73 3.15
N LYS A 8 -3.84 -12.56 4.16
CA LYS A 8 -4.23 -11.98 5.45
C LYS A 8 -4.86 -10.60 5.34
N VAL A 9 -4.32 -9.73 4.47
CA VAL A 9 -4.90 -8.40 4.25
C VAL A 9 -6.31 -8.51 3.65
N ARG A 10 -6.51 -9.41 2.69
CA ARG A 10 -7.85 -9.66 2.11
C ARG A 10 -8.83 -10.19 3.14
N ASP A 11 -8.39 -11.09 4.02
CA ASP A 11 -9.21 -11.60 5.10
C ASP A 11 -9.53 -10.52 6.13
N GLY A 12 -8.60 -9.62 6.43
CA GLY A 12 -8.86 -8.44 7.26
C GLY A 12 -10.00 -7.58 6.71
N PHE A 13 -9.99 -7.28 5.40
CA PHE A 13 -11.10 -6.56 4.76
C PHE A 13 -12.45 -7.29 4.93
N ARG A 14 -12.45 -8.62 4.79
CA ARG A 14 -13.67 -9.44 4.97
C ARG A 14 -14.15 -9.45 6.41
N LEU A 15 -13.24 -9.66 7.36
CA LEU A 15 -13.55 -9.73 8.80
C LEU A 15 -14.10 -8.40 9.34
N HIS A 16 -13.58 -7.28 8.85
CA HIS A 16 -14.03 -5.95 9.26
C HIS A 16 -15.22 -5.40 8.43
N GLY A 17 -15.67 -6.12 7.40
CA GLY A 17 -16.75 -5.65 6.52
C GLY A 17 -16.39 -4.41 5.69
N VAL A 18 -15.09 -4.13 5.51
CA VAL A 18 -14.62 -2.95 4.78
C VAL A 18 -14.32 -3.32 3.33
N SER A 19 -14.90 -2.59 2.38
CA SER A 19 -14.58 -2.77 0.97
C SER A 19 -13.21 -2.18 0.62
N VAL A 20 -12.45 -2.87 -0.24
CA VAL A 20 -11.15 -2.39 -0.74
C VAL A 20 -11.28 -1.00 -1.38
N SER A 21 -12.34 -0.78 -2.16
CA SER A 21 -12.62 0.50 -2.80
C SER A 21 -12.93 1.61 -1.81
N GLY A 22 -13.69 1.33 -0.75
CA GLY A 22 -13.99 2.30 0.31
C GLY A 22 -12.74 2.68 1.09
N TRP A 23 -11.93 1.69 1.47
CA TRP A 23 -10.65 1.93 2.12
C TRP A 23 -9.68 2.71 1.23
N ALA A 24 -9.61 2.39 -0.07
CA ALA A 24 -8.75 3.10 -1.01
C ALA A 24 -9.15 4.58 -1.11
N LYS A 25 -10.45 4.87 -1.26
CA LYS A 25 -10.97 6.25 -1.29
C LYS A 25 -10.64 7.01 0.00
N ALA A 26 -10.85 6.39 1.16
CA ALA A 26 -10.55 7.01 2.46
C ALA A 26 -9.06 7.34 2.65
N ASN A 27 -8.15 6.66 1.93
CA ASN A 27 -6.71 6.88 1.99
C ASN A 27 -6.17 7.69 0.79
N ASN A 28 -7.06 8.27 -0.03
CA ASN A 28 -6.72 8.95 -1.29
C ASN A 28 -5.88 8.05 -2.22
N LEU A 29 -6.28 6.80 -2.36
CA LEU A 29 -5.66 5.80 -3.24
C LEU A 29 -6.65 5.32 -4.30
N SER A 30 -6.11 4.94 -5.44
CA SER A 30 -6.89 4.32 -6.51
C SER A 30 -7.27 2.87 -6.18
N ALA A 31 -8.57 2.54 -6.13
CA ALA A 31 -9.05 1.17 -5.92
C ALA A 31 -8.42 0.12 -6.87
N PRO A 32 -8.32 0.34 -8.21
CA PRO A 32 -7.67 -0.62 -9.09
C PRO A 32 -6.18 -0.80 -8.79
N LEU A 33 -5.50 0.22 -8.25
CA LEU A 33 -4.12 0.07 -7.78
C LEU A 33 -4.05 -0.88 -6.59
N VAL A 34 -4.92 -0.71 -5.60
CA VAL A 34 -4.96 -1.58 -4.41
C VAL A 34 -5.26 -3.04 -4.81
N HIS A 35 -6.21 -3.28 -5.73
CA HIS A 35 -6.46 -4.62 -6.27
C HIS A 35 -5.24 -5.20 -7.01
N ARG A 36 -4.46 -4.38 -7.72
CA ARG A 36 -3.20 -4.81 -8.36
C ARG A 36 -2.14 -5.23 -7.36
N ILE A 37 -2.11 -4.60 -6.18
CA ILE A 37 -1.23 -4.96 -5.06
C ILE A 37 -1.69 -6.26 -4.42
N LEU A 38 -2.97 -6.39 -4.10
CA LEU A 38 -3.55 -7.57 -3.47
C LEU A 38 -3.52 -8.82 -4.37
N SER A 39 -3.44 -8.63 -5.70
CA SER A 39 -3.20 -9.72 -6.67
C SER A 39 -1.72 -10.07 -6.83
N GLY A 40 -0.81 -9.34 -6.19
CA GLY A 40 0.64 -9.58 -6.26
C GLY A 40 1.30 -9.15 -7.58
N ARG A 41 0.58 -8.43 -8.45
CA ARG A 41 1.10 -7.98 -9.77
C ARG A 41 1.91 -6.68 -9.68
N ALA A 42 1.80 -5.93 -8.59
CA ALA A 42 2.55 -4.69 -8.38
C ALA A 42 3.83 -4.92 -7.56
N LYS A 43 4.95 -4.35 -7.99
CA LYS A 43 6.24 -4.40 -7.26
C LYS A 43 6.31 -3.43 -6.05
N CYS A 44 5.41 -2.44 -5.97
CA CYS A 44 5.27 -1.51 -4.84
C CYS A 44 6.58 -0.80 -4.42
N VAL A 45 7.40 -0.41 -5.40
CA VAL A 45 8.72 0.17 -5.15
C VAL A 45 8.63 1.66 -4.83
N ARG A 46 7.74 2.40 -5.50
CA ARG A 46 7.62 3.86 -5.39
C ARG A 46 6.18 4.37 -5.56
N GLY A 47 5.97 5.64 -5.24
CA GLY A 47 4.72 6.38 -5.44
C GLY A 47 3.54 5.80 -4.66
N GLU A 48 2.32 5.96 -5.20
CA GLU A 48 1.10 5.45 -4.57
C GLU A 48 1.15 3.95 -4.30
N SER A 49 1.79 3.17 -5.17
CA SER A 49 1.89 1.71 -4.99
C SER A 49 2.71 1.31 -3.77
N HIS A 50 3.75 2.11 -3.46
CA HIS A 50 4.54 1.96 -2.25
C HIS A 50 3.75 2.39 -1.02
N ARG A 51 3.15 3.58 -1.07
CA ARG A 51 2.31 4.12 0.02
C ARG A 51 1.18 3.16 0.40
N ALA A 52 0.47 2.61 -0.58
CA ALA A 52 -0.55 1.61 -0.35
C ALA A 52 0.00 0.34 0.31
N ALA A 53 1.15 -0.18 -0.14
CA ALA A 53 1.75 -1.36 0.47
C ALA A 53 2.22 -1.12 1.92
N VAL A 54 2.67 0.10 2.24
CA VAL A 54 3.02 0.51 3.62
C VAL A 54 1.76 0.61 4.48
N LEU A 55 0.71 1.28 4.00
CA LEU A 55 -0.55 1.44 4.73
C LEU A 55 -1.26 0.10 5.00
N LEU A 56 -1.14 -0.86 4.08
CA LEU A 56 -1.66 -2.22 4.25
C LEU A 56 -0.77 -3.10 5.16
N GLY A 57 0.35 -2.58 5.67
CA GLY A 57 1.31 -3.34 6.48
C GLY A 57 2.05 -4.45 5.72
N LEU A 58 2.06 -4.41 4.40
CA LEU A 58 2.70 -5.42 3.54
C LEU A 58 4.21 -5.23 3.45
N LYS A 59 4.69 -4.00 3.64
CA LYS A 59 6.10 -3.62 3.57
C LYS A 59 6.44 -2.57 4.64
N ALA A 60 7.63 -2.66 5.23
CA ALA A 60 8.19 -1.62 6.06
C ALA A 60 8.66 -0.42 5.20
N GLY A 61 8.25 0.78 5.59
CA GLY A 61 8.61 2.01 4.89
C GLY A 61 7.83 3.20 5.45
N LYS A 62 8.24 4.41 5.08
CA LYS A 62 7.46 5.62 5.36
C LYS A 62 6.75 6.02 4.07
N ALA A 63 5.45 6.28 4.17
CA ALA A 63 4.73 6.99 3.14
C ALA A 63 5.15 8.47 3.20
N ALA A 64 6.34 8.77 2.67
CA ALA A 64 6.81 10.13 2.57
C ALA A 64 5.94 10.90 1.57
N ASP A 65 5.58 12.13 1.92
CA ASP A 65 5.04 13.06 0.94
C ASP A 65 6.16 13.42 -0.04
N PRO A 66 5.96 13.31 -1.36
CA PRO A 66 6.98 13.68 -2.36
C PRO A 66 7.53 15.09 -2.18
N SER A 67 6.72 16.03 -1.68
CA SER A 67 7.11 17.41 -1.42
C SER A 67 8.01 17.56 -0.18
N SER A 68 7.98 16.58 0.73
CA SER A 68 8.78 16.55 1.96
C SER A 68 10.04 15.68 1.85
N PHE A 69 10.19 14.95 0.75
CA PHE A 69 11.29 14.02 0.57
C PHE A 69 12.54 14.77 0.09
N ASP A 70 13.51 14.97 1.00
CA ASP A 70 14.86 15.42 0.64
C ASP A 70 15.75 14.20 0.31
N PRO A 71 16.08 13.94 -0.97
CA PRO A 71 16.96 12.85 -1.34
C PRO A 71 18.41 13.07 -0.86
N SER A 72 18.84 14.31 -0.61
CA SER A 72 20.20 14.62 -0.15
C SER A 72 20.43 14.15 1.29
N ALA A 73 19.39 14.20 2.12
CA ALA A 73 19.45 13.68 3.50
C ALA A 73 19.76 12.17 3.56
N ALA A 74 19.53 11.42 2.47
CA ALA A 74 19.81 9.98 2.40
C ALA A 74 21.28 9.64 2.05
N LEU A 75 22.11 10.65 1.74
CA LEU A 75 23.54 10.48 1.39
C LEU A 75 24.49 10.62 2.60
N ARG A 76 23.96 10.78 3.81
CA ARG A 76 24.76 10.94 5.04
C ARG A 76 25.22 9.62 5.62
#